data_AF-A0A2A6CII8-F1
#
_entry.id   AF-A0A2A6CII8-F1
#
_cell.length_a   1.000
_cell.length_b   1.000
_cell.length_c   1.000
_cell.angle_alpha   90.00
_cell.angle_beta   90.00
_cell.angle_gamma   90.00
#
_symmetry.space_group_name_H-M   'P 1'
#
loop_
_entity.id
_entity.type
_entity.pdbx_description
1 polymer ?
#
loop_
_entity_poly.entity_id
_entity_poly.type
_entity_poly.pdbx_seq_one_letter_code
_entity_poly.pdbx_strand_id
1 'polypeptide(L)'
;MSDNPSLLKFTTSELTDVHTEIYQLDNGFIFYFYNDWPEQQRLYVKWLSREIDAELPTGTVCNLETDGNELYFEENDEKKIYKVTFNSPDKINVEFYRDLLKNEVRETGIWWSRVVFGVKYYYRISEDPESDGIVLDTEVTKSMKLKGIHRGRIIFVKYCNTDKPPKAKNVSDNVIVIKLAKPDNPRSGSSTFTRDFTPYIYMVHGQTLLTLDTDTLTFLPTWQLGDEFVFNIICVHNGVIVTMMGHEDDEEPFDMNHVMSAQLSIRYNRPQPPKVEFLSEYKTKFDTLAILGKGTFGCVFMSRNKLDKKKYAVKRIPLRGSRKMDMRNELREVEALSAFKHKGIVGYNHSWVETPPDDWQCWSDENMLKLLNSKEYFDYKDVNSYLYIQMELCQSTLGAWLADLANKDRDIDKMKSWFKQMVSAVACIHANNKIHRDLKPNNILIAAGARLVICDLGIVTERAIESRPEAEMSRTMGMGTPLYRAPEQTGWGGYSAKVDIFSLGLIFAEMCILMTSSEAEGIFNNYRAGIPNDNLSRHMPVVADFVSWLANNDAEKRPDCAEILAHSFLV
;
A
#
# COMPACT_ATOMS: atom_id res chain seq x y z
N MET A 1 33.40 8.59 24.29
CA MET A 1 32.64 9.71 23.70
C MET A 1 31.17 9.38 23.86
N SER A 2 30.43 10.16 24.65
CA SER A 2 29.00 9.93 24.88
C SER A 2 28.24 10.31 23.61
N ASP A 3 27.53 9.35 22.98
CA ASP A 3 26.60 9.64 21.89
C ASP A 3 25.56 10.65 22.38
N ASN A 4 25.55 11.85 21.79
CA ASN A 4 24.51 12.83 22.05
C ASN A 4 23.21 12.35 21.37
N PRO A 5 22.15 11.98 22.11
CA PRO A 5 20.94 11.40 21.53
C PRO A 5 20.14 12.38 20.66
N SER A 6 20.46 13.68 20.69
CA SER A 6 19.84 14.70 19.82
C SER A 6 20.68 15.05 18.58
N LEU A 7 21.85 14.43 18.37
CA LEU A 7 22.65 14.67 17.17
C LEU A 7 22.15 13.80 16.02
N LEU A 8 21.75 14.42 14.91
CA LEU A 8 21.45 13.71 13.66
C LEU A 8 22.76 13.33 12.99
N LYS A 9 22.92 12.03 12.70
CA LYS A 9 24.05 11.52 11.93
C LYS A 9 23.61 11.42 10.47
N PHE A 10 24.22 12.23 9.62
CA PHE A 10 23.97 12.23 8.19
C PHE A 10 24.90 11.26 7.48
N THR A 11 24.37 10.58 6.47
CA THR A 11 25.11 9.70 5.56
C THR A 11 24.92 10.18 4.13
N THR A 12 25.99 10.16 3.33
CA THR A 12 25.94 10.45 1.90
C THR A 12 24.92 9.53 1.24
N SER A 13 23.99 10.09 0.47
CA SER A 13 23.06 9.29 -0.31
C SER A 13 23.72 8.94 -1.65
N GLU A 14 23.62 7.68 -2.09
CA GLU A 14 24.14 7.20 -3.39
C GLU A 14 23.37 7.75 -4.60
N LEU A 15 22.56 8.81 -4.42
CA LEU A 15 21.42 9.06 -5.31
C LEU A 15 21.69 9.98 -6.49
N THR A 16 22.77 10.75 -6.57
CA THR A 16 22.86 11.79 -7.62
C THR A 16 24.26 12.23 -7.99
N ASP A 17 24.44 12.51 -9.28
CA ASP A 17 25.54 13.31 -9.83
C ASP A 17 25.38 14.81 -9.50
N VAL A 18 26.47 15.57 -9.66
CA VAL A 18 26.52 17.03 -9.47
C VAL A 18 25.49 17.68 -10.41
N HIS A 19 24.68 18.63 -9.90
CA HIS A 19 23.58 19.34 -10.62
C HIS A 19 22.21 18.65 -10.72
N THR A 20 21.92 17.66 -9.87
CA THR A 20 20.58 17.05 -9.80
C THR A 20 19.67 17.76 -8.79
N GLU A 21 18.52 18.26 -9.23
CA GLU A 21 17.43 18.69 -8.35
C GLU A 21 16.48 17.52 -8.06
N ILE A 22 15.99 17.42 -6.81
CA ILE A 22 15.19 16.28 -6.35
C ILE A 22 13.83 16.76 -5.84
N TYR A 23 12.76 16.09 -6.26
CA TYR A 23 11.38 16.43 -5.92
C TYR A 23 10.61 15.20 -5.46
N GLN A 24 10.00 15.27 -4.27
CA GLN A 24 9.16 14.18 -3.75
C GLN A 24 7.66 14.47 -3.96
N LEU A 25 6.91 13.48 -4.43
CA LEU A 25 5.45 13.48 -4.40
C LEU A 25 4.90 12.91 -3.07
N ASP A 26 3.67 13.25 -2.71
CA ASP A 26 3.04 12.81 -1.46
C ASP A 26 2.85 11.28 -1.37
N ASN A 27 2.71 10.61 -2.51
CA ASN A 27 2.69 9.15 -2.62
C ASN A 27 4.07 8.49 -2.48
N GLY A 28 5.14 9.28 -2.37
CA GLY A 28 6.51 8.83 -2.12
C GLY A 28 7.40 8.70 -3.35
N PHE A 29 6.88 8.94 -4.57
CA PHE A 29 7.73 8.97 -5.77
C PHE A 29 8.75 10.11 -5.69
N ILE A 30 9.94 9.85 -6.19
CA ILE A 30 11.04 10.82 -6.23
C ILE A 30 11.40 11.07 -7.69
N PHE A 31 11.27 12.33 -8.08
CA PHE A 31 11.68 12.87 -9.35
C PHE A 31 13.07 13.48 -9.26
N TYR A 32 13.84 13.35 -10.33
CA TYR A 32 15.15 13.94 -10.52
C TYR A 32 15.09 14.80 -11.76
N PHE A 33 15.49 16.06 -11.62
CA PHE A 33 15.64 16.97 -12.73
C PHE A 33 17.13 17.25 -12.91
N TYR A 34 17.64 16.91 -14.09
CA TYR A 34 19.04 17.11 -14.44
C TYR A 34 19.13 18.30 -15.37
N ASN A 35 19.75 19.39 -14.88
CA ASN A 35 19.82 20.64 -15.62
C ASN A 35 21.12 20.73 -16.42
N ASP A 36 21.16 20.00 -17.53
CA ASP A 36 22.33 19.89 -18.40
C ASP A 36 22.27 20.91 -19.55
N TRP A 37 22.19 22.20 -19.22
CA TRP A 37 22.16 23.26 -20.24
C TRP A 37 23.49 23.27 -21.01
N PRO A 38 23.52 23.23 -22.37
CA PRO A 38 22.44 23.49 -23.33
C PRO A 38 21.79 22.24 -23.96
N GLU A 39 22.00 21.05 -23.42
CA GLU A 39 21.38 19.80 -23.90
C GLU A 39 19.88 19.73 -23.55
N GLN A 40 19.16 18.79 -24.17
CA GLN A 40 17.71 18.65 -24.01
C GLN A 40 17.38 18.28 -22.55
N GLN A 41 16.63 19.15 -21.86
CA GLN A 41 16.26 18.96 -20.46
C GLN A 41 15.37 17.73 -20.28
N ARG A 42 15.72 16.87 -19.32
CA ARG A 42 14.99 15.62 -19.03
C ARG A 42 14.58 15.55 -17.56
N LEU A 43 13.39 14.99 -17.35
CA LEU A 43 12.87 14.69 -16.03
C LEU A 43 12.82 13.19 -15.84
N TYR A 44 13.37 12.71 -14.73
CA TYR A 44 13.49 11.29 -14.41
C TYR A 44 12.67 10.96 -13.15
N VAL A 45 12.18 9.72 -13.07
CA VAL A 45 11.59 9.14 -11.85
C VAL A 45 12.17 7.75 -11.67
N LYS A 46 12.63 7.46 -10.45
CA LYS A 46 13.13 6.12 -10.10
C LYS A 46 11.98 5.29 -9.54
N TRP A 47 11.63 4.21 -10.23
CA TRP A 47 10.59 3.28 -9.82
C TRP A 47 11.13 1.85 -9.77
N LEU A 48 11.16 1.27 -8.56
CA LEU A 48 11.80 -0.02 -8.31
C LEU A 48 13.26 -0.01 -8.79
N SER A 49 13.62 -0.92 -9.70
CA SER A 49 14.94 -1.03 -10.33
C SER A 49 15.00 -0.39 -11.71
N ARG A 50 13.99 0.41 -12.08
CA ARG A 50 13.90 1.08 -13.39
C ARG A 50 13.95 2.59 -13.20
N GLU A 51 14.58 3.24 -14.16
CA GLU A 51 14.54 4.69 -14.32
C GLU A 51 13.65 4.97 -15.53
N ILE A 52 12.68 5.87 -15.34
CA ILE A 52 11.74 6.29 -16.37
C ILE A 52 11.96 7.77 -16.55
N ASP A 53 12.01 8.22 -17.79
CA ASP A 53 12.27 9.60 -18.12
C ASP A 53 11.25 10.16 -19.12
N ALA A 54 11.15 11.48 -19.14
CA ALA A 54 10.39 12.22 -20.12
C ALA A 54 11.16 13.44 -20.59
N GLU A 55 10.96 13.73 -21.88
CA GLU A 55 11.41 14.98 -22.49
C GLU A 55 10.51 16.12 -22.01
N LEU A 56 11.14 17.21 -21.64
CA LEU A 56 10.46 18.45 -21.30
C LEU A 56 10.30 19.35 -22.54
N PRO A 57 9.43 20.37 -22.49
CA PRO A 57 9.31 21.38 -23.53
C PRO A 57 10.66 22.03 -23.89
N THR A 58 10.76 22.57 -25.10
CA THR A 58 12.03 23.09 -25.64
C THR A 58 12.48 24.41 -25.02
N GLY A 59 11.60 25.15 -24.34
CA GLY A 59 11.97 26.36 -23.63
C GLY A 59 12.71 26.08 -22.32
N THR A 60 13.20 27.14 -21.70
CA THR A 60 13.93 27.04 -20.43
C THR A 60 13.00 26.63 -19.29
N VAL A 61 13.09 25.38 -18.84
CA VAL A 61 12.39 24.89 -17.65
C VAL A 61 13.02 25.44 -16.39
N CYS A 62 12.17 25.90 -15.48
CA CYS A 62 12.56 26.40 -14.18
C CYS A 62 11.44 26.19 -13.16
N ASN A 63 11.75 26.49 -11.90
CA ASN A 63 10.75 26.64 -10.83
C ASN A 63 9.90 25.38 -10.58
N LEU A 64 10.50 24.19 -10.70
CA LEU A 64 9.82 22.93 -10.43
C LEU A 64 9.35 22.89 -8.97
N GLU A 65 8.12 22.44 -8.74
CA GLU A 65 7.59 22.23 -7.39
C GLU A 65 6.50 21.17 -7.40
N THR A 66 6.26 20.56 -6.25
CA THR A 66 5.29 19.48 -6.10
C THR A 66 4.09 19.95 -5.28
N ASP A 67 2.89 19.61 -5.71
CA ASP A 67 1.68 19.77 -4.93
C ASP A 67 0.88 18.46 -4.96
N GLY A 68 0.68 17.86 -3.79
CA GLY A 68 0.08 16.53 -3.70
C GLY A 68 0.92 15.46 -4.42
N ASN A 69 0.27 14.77 -5.36
CA ASN A 69 0.86 13.70 -6.18
C ASN A 69 1.27 14.18 -7.58
N GLU A 70 1.47 15.48 -7.74
CA GLU A 70 1.72 16.12 -9.02
C GLU A 70 2.94 17.03 -8.90
N LEU A 71 3.70 17.12 -9.99
CA LEU A 71 4.85 18.03 -10.12
C LEU A 71 4.47 19.07 -11.17
N TYR A 72 4.89 20.31 -10.98
CA TYR A 72 4.62 21.39 -11.91
C TYR A 72 5.88 22.20 -12.14
N PHE A 73 5.98 22.84 -13.31
CA PHE A 73 7.13 23.67 -13.65
C PHE A 73 6.75 24.80 -14.59
N GLU A 74 7.61 25.82 -14.64
CA GLU A 74 7.46 26.98 -15.52
C GLU A 74 8.41 26.89 -16.71
N GLU A 75 7.88 27.13 -17.91
CA GLU A 75 8.67 27.40 -19.11
C GLU A 75 8.79 28.93 -19.28
N ASN A 76 9.97 29.48 -18.99
CA ASN A 76 10.20 30.93 -18.92
C ASN A 76 9.95 31.65 -20.25
N ASP A 77 10.27 31.01 -21.37
CA ASP A 77 10.23 31.64 -22.69
C ASP A 77 8.79 31.94 -23.13
N GLU A 78 7.87 31.04 -22.83
CA GLU A 78 6.45 31.15 -23.21
C GLU A 78 5.54 31.56 -22.04
N LYS A 79 6.09 31.69 -20.82
CA LYS A 79 5.35 31.94 -19.57
C LYS A 79 4.21 30.95 -19.38
N LYS A 80 4.52 29.67 -19.56
CA LYS A 80 3.56 28.56 -19.44
C LYS A 80 3.86 27.72 -18.22
N ILE A 81 2.81 27.19 -17.61
CA ILE A 81 2.88 26.22 -16.53
C ILE A 81 2.52 24.86 -17.08
N TYR A 82 3.38 23.88 -16.83
CA TYR A 82 3.15 22.48 -17.16
C TYR A 82 2.92 21.69 -15.88
N LYS A 83 2.11 20.64 -16.03
CA LYS A 83 1.82 19.66 -15.01
C LYS A 83 2.43 18.34 -15.42
N VAL A 84 2.98 17.64 -14.44
CA VAL A 84 3.61 16.35 -14.58
C VAL A 84 2.91 15.37 -13.66
N THR A 85 2.40 14.30 -14.26
CA THR A 85 1.77 13.18 -13.54
C THR A 85 2.50 11.88 -13.83
N PHE A 86 2.46 10.96 -12.86
CA PHE A 86 3.02 9.63 -13.00
C PHE A 86 1.95 8.59 -12.67
N ASN A 87 1.41 7.94 -13.70
CA ASN A 87 0.30 7.00 -13.62
C ASN A 87 0.62 5.69 -14.33
N SER A 88 -0.05 4.60 -13.92
CA SER A 88 0.07 3.29 -14.56
C SER A 88 -0.49 3.31 -16.01
N PRO A 89 0.21 2.75 -17.01
CA PRO A 89 1.49 2.05 -16.93
C PRO A 89 2.69 3.01 -17.04
N ASP A 90 3.45 3.15 -15.95
CA ASP A 90 4.85 3.59 -15.85
C ASP A 90 5.32 4.70 -16.83
N LYS A 91 4.50 5.74 -17.06
CA LYS A 91 4.85 6.85 -17.95
C LYS A 91 4.76 8.19 -17.21
N ILE A 92 5.81 9.00 -17.34
CA ILE A 92 5.76 10.42 -16.99
C ILE A 92 4.94 11.13 -18.07
N ASN A 93 3.81 11.70 -17.68
CA ASN A 93 2.98 12.51 -18.57
C ASN A 93 3.22 13.98 -18.26
N VAL A 94 3.75 14.72 -19.25
CA VAL A 94 3.93 16.17 -19.19
C VAL A 94 2.82 16.81 -20.02
N GLU A 95 1.96 17.58 -19.36
CA GLU A 95 0.82 18.25 -19.99
C GLU A 95 0.87 19.75 -19.74
N PHE A 96 0.49 20.53 -20.76
CA PHE A 96 0.25 21.96 -20.56
C PHE A 96 -0.90 22.11 -19.57
N TYR A 97 -0.66 22.87 -18.50
CA TYR A 97 -1.66 23.10 -17.47
C TYR A 97 -2.40 24.41 -17.73
N ARG A 98 -1.66 25.54 -17.74
CA ARG A 98 -2.20 26.87 -18.06
C ARG A 98 -1.11 27.86 -18.41
N ASP A 99 -1.50 28.99 -18.98
CA ASP A 99 -0.64 30.16 -19.08
C ASP A 99 -0.43 30.81 -17.70
N LEU A 100 0.70 31.51 -17.53
CA LEU A 100 0.93 32.36 -16.36
C LEU A 100 -0.11 33.49 -16.33
N LEU A 101 -0.79 33.65 -15.20
CA LEU A 101 -1.89 34.59 -15.09
C LEU A 101 -1.37 36.03 -15.00
N LYS A 102 -2.16 36.98 -15.49
CA LYS A 102 -1.82 38.40 -15.37
C LYS A 102 -1.74 38.82 -13.90
N ASN A 103 -0.68 39.56 -13.55
CA ASN A 103 -0.36 40.03 -12.19
C ASN A 103 -0.01 38.91 -11.19
N GLU A 104 0.32 37.72 -11.68
CA GLU A 104 0.89 36.65 -10.87
C GLU A 104 2.37 36.96 -10.60
N VAL A 105 2.78 36.90 -9.34
CA VAL A 105 4.13 37.21 -8.86
C VAL A 105 4.61 36.09 -7.95
N ARG A 106 5.83 35.61 -8.20
CA ARG A 106 6.44 34.58 -7.39
C ARG A 106 6.83 35.13 -6.02
N GLU A 107 6.51 34.38 -4.99
CA GLU A 107 6.82 34.76 -3.61
C GLU A 107 7.83 33.79 -3.01
N THR A 108 8.66 34.25 -2.07
CA THR A 108 9.58 33.32 -1.39
C THR A 108 8.81 32.44 -0.42
N GLY A 109 8.90 31.12 -0.58
CA GLY A 109 8.30 30.12 0.31
C GLY A 109 6.87 29.71 -0.03
N ILE A 110 6.24 30.29 -1.06
CA ILE A 110 5.03 29.75 -1.69
C ILE A 110 5.22 29.88 -3.20
N TRP A 111 4.33 29.29 -3.99
CA TRP A 111 4.46 29.42 -5.43
C TRP A 111 4.10 30.82 -5.94
N TRP A 112 2.86 31.25 -5.72
CA TRP A 112 2.36 32.45 -6.38
C TRP A 112 1.54 33.33 -5.45
N SER A 113 1.58 34.61 -5.76
CA SER A 113 0.57 35.55 -5.30
C SER A 113 0.04 36.37 -6.46
N ARG A 114 -1.23 36.79 -6.35
CA ARG A 114 -1.88 37.55 -7.42
C ARG A 114 -2.71 38.67 -6.84
N VAL A 115 -2.65 39.86 -7.46
CA VAL A 115 -3.43 41.02 -7.05
C VAL A 115 -4.57 41.27 -8.04
N VAL A 116 -5.80 41.21 -7.54
CA VAL A 116 -7.03 41.42 -8.31
C VAL A 116 -7.92 42.37 -7.54
N PHE A 117 -8.30 43.49 -8.17
CA PHE A 117 -9.07 44.59 -7.55
C PHE A 117 -8.52 45.08 -6.20
N GLY A 118 -7.19 45.08 -6.03
CA GLY A 118 -6.51 45.52 -4.80
C GLY A 118 -6.44 44.46 -3.70
N VAL A 119 -7.04 43.28 -3.90
CA VAL A 119 -6.94 42.13 -2.99
C VAL A 119 -5.81 41.22 -3.46
N LYS A 120 -4.92 40.82 -2.54
CA LYS A 120 -3.81 39.91 -2.82
C LYS A 120 -4.15 38.49 -2.33
N TYR A 121 -4.12 37.54 -3.26
CA TYR A 121 -4.35 36.12 -3.03
C TYR A 121 -3.01 35.39 -3.01
N TYR A 122 -2.82 34.48 -2.07
CA TYR A 122 -1.63 33.64 -1.91
C TYR A 122 -2.00 32.16 -2.10
N TYR A 123 -1.29 31.45 -2.96
CA TYR A 123 -1.63 30.07 -3.34
C TYR A 123 -0.39 29.28 -3.78
N ARG A 124 -0.51 27.95 -3.84
CA ARG A 124 0.49 27.09 -4.48
C ARG A 124 0.25 27.06 -5.99
N ILE A 125 -0.55 26.11 -6.48
CA ILE A 125 -1.00 26.05 -7.86
C ILE A 125 -2.53 26.02 -7.91
N SER A 126 -3.12 26.79 -8.82
CA SER A 126 -4.57 26.86 -9.02
C SER A 126 -4.87 27.43 -10.41
N GLU A 127 -5.97 26.96 -11.01
CA GLU A 127 -6.61 27.56 -12.19
C GLU A 127 -7.47 28.78 -11.85
N ASP A 128 -8.00 28.82 -10.62
CA ASP A 128 -8.83 29.91 -10.08
C ASP A 128 -8.30 30.39 -8.71
N PRO A 129 -7.18 31.13 -8.70
CA PRO A 129 -6.59 31.64 -7.45
C PRO A 129 -7.50 32.52 -6.61
N GLU A 130 -8.51 33.14 -7.21
CA GLU A 130 -9.47 33.99 -6.53
C GLU A 130 -10.44 33.17 -5.65
N SER A 131 -10.74 31.93 -6.05
CA SER A 131 -11.52 30.97 -5.26
C SER A 131 -10.64 30.21 -4.27
N ASP A 132 -9.47 29.73 -4.72
CA ASP A 132 -8.65 28.79 -3.94
C ASP A 132 -7.60 29.47 -3.05
N GLY A 133 -7.27 30.73 -3.38
CA GLY A 133 -6.21 31.47 -2.73
C GLY A 133 -6.60 32.05 -1.38
N ILE A 134 -5.62 32.12 -0.49
CA ILE A 134 -5.79 32.66 0.84
C ILE A 134 -5.57 34.18 0.79
N VAL A 135 -6.58 34.95 1.20
CA VAL A 135 -6.49 36.40 1.33
C VAL A 135 -5.93 36.78 2.70
N LEU A 136 -4.93 37.66 2.71
CA LEU A 136 -4.32 38.17 3.95
C LEU A 136 -4.46 39.68 4.06
N ASP A 137 -4.69 40.15 5.29
CA ASP A 137 -4.45 41.55 5.64
C ASP A 137 -2.93 41.80 5.72
N THR A 138 -2.42 42.48 4.70
CA THR A 138 -0.99 42.79 4.56
C THR A 138 -0.41 43.58 5.74
N GLU A 139 -1.22 44.30 6.53
CA GLU A 139 -0.71 45.07 7.68
C GLU A 139 -0.14 44.16 8.78
N VAL A 140 -0.75 43.00 9.00
CA VAL A 140 -0.37 42.06 10.06
C VAL A 140 0.96 41.37 9.76
N THR A 141 1.32 41.24 8.48
CA THR A 141 2.42 40.40 8.00
C THR A 141 3.63 41.20 7.47
N LYS A 142 3.56 42.54 7.42
CA LYS A 142 4.62 43.47 6.96
C LYS A 142 6.04 43.24 7.54
N SER A 143 6.17 42.54 8.67
CA SER A 143 7.47 42.26 9.34
C SER A 143 7.82 40.77 9.44
N MET A 144 7.11 39.91 8.73
CA MET A 144 7.26 38.45 8.82
C MET A 144 7.76 37.88 7.49
N LYS A 145 8.59 36.84 7.54
CA LYS A 145 9.03 36.11 6.35
C LYS A 145 8.05 34.99 6.03
N LEU A 146 7.52 34.99 4.81
CA LEU A 146 6.68 33.91 4.29
C LEU A 146 7.53 32.63 4.14
N LYS A 147 6.96 31.47 4.48
CA LYS A 147 7.66 30.17 4.47
C LYS A 147 6.93 29.02 3.81
N GLY A 148 5.62 29.14 3.61
CA GLY A 148 4.83 28.01 3.16
C GLY A 148 3.34 28.29 3.18
N ILE A 149 2.60 27.48 2.44
CA ILE A 149 1.23 27.12 2.75
C ILE A 149 1.28 25.70 3.28
N HIS A 150 0.50 25.39 4.31
CA HIS A 150 0.38 24.04 4.83
C HIS A 150 -1.04 23.80 5.33
N ARG A 151 -1.74 22.81 4.77
CA ARG A 151 -3.13 22.46 5.10
C ARG A 151 -4.04 23.69 5.09
N GLY A 152 -3.99 24.46 4.01
CA GLY A 152 -4.80 25.68 3.83
C GLY A 152 -4.41 26.86 4.73
N ARG A 153 -3.26 26.81 5.42
CA ARG A 153 -2.78 27.87 6.32
C ARG A 153 -1.43 28.42 5.86
N ILE A 154 -1.29 29.74 5.85
CA ILE A 154 -0.03 30.40 5.53
C ILE A 154 0.90 30.39 6.74
N ILE A 155 2.15 30.01 6.49
CA ILE A 155 3.20 29.90 7.49
C ILE A 155 4.13 31.10 7.37
N PHE A 156 4.22 31.85 8.47
CA PHE A 156 5.15 32.96 8.60
C PHE A 156 6.17 32.70 9.71
N VAL A 157 7.41 33.12 9.47
CA VAL A 157 8.44 33.19 10.51
C VAL A 157 8.71 34.65 10.89
N LYS A 158 8.65 34.93 12.19
CA LYS A 158 9.03 36.21 12.79
C LYS A 158 10.27 36.04 13.66
N TYR A 159 11.38 36.60 13.21
CA TYR A 159 12.61 36.61 13.99
C TYR A 159 12.56 37.65 15.10
N CYS A 160 12.93 37.23 16.31
CA CYS A 160 12.92 38.06 17.51
C CYS A 160 14.34 38.18 18.08
N ASN A 161 14.69 39.34 18.63
CA ASN A 161 15.92 39.52 19.41
C ASN A 161 15.72 38.93 20.82
N THR A 162 15.58 37.61 20.95
CA THR A 162 15.36 36.94 22.24
C THR A 162 15.94 35.52 22.23
N ASP A 163 16.51 35.07 23.35
CA ASP A 163 16.96 33.68 23.56
C ASP A 163 15.82 32.73 23.95
N LYS A 164 14.57 33.13 23.73
CA LYS A 164 13.41 32.32 24.11
C LYS A 164 13.27 31.13 23.15
N PRO A 165 12.78 29.97 23.65
CA PRO A 165 12.54 28.81 22.81
C PRO A 165 11.53 29.13 21.71
N PRO A 166 11.58 28.40 20.58
CA PRO A 166 10.68 28.62 19.45
C PRO A 166 9.22 28.47 19.87
N LYS A 167 8.34 29.32 19.33
CA LYS A 167 6.90 29.29 19.63
C LYS A 167 6.09 29.48 18.36
N ALA A 168 5.06 28.68 18.19
CA ALA A 168 4.07 28.83 17.13
C ALA A 168 2.74 29.28 17.74
N LYS A 169 1.96 30.05 16.97
CA LYS A 169 0.58 30.36 17.31
C LYS A 169 -0.25 30.58 16.05
N ASN A 170 -1.53 30.26 16.13
CA ASN A 170 -2.51 30.77 15.18
C ASN A 170 -2.68 32.28 15.44
N VAL A 171 -2.58 33.08 14.38
CA VAL A 171 -2.94 34.52 14.42
C VAL A 171 -4.33 34.73 13.85
N SER A 172 -4.73 33.88 12.90
CA SER A 172 -6.09 33.71 12.40
C SER A 172 -6.27 32.24 11.97
N ASP A 173 -7.46 31.87 11.50
CA ASP A 173 -7.75 30.51 11.04
C ASP A 173 -6.83 30.07 9.90
N ASN A 174 -6.39 31.01 9.07
CA ASN A 174 -5.57 30.74 7.88
C ASN A 174 -4.09 31.15 8.06
N VAL A 175 -3.64 31.51 9.27
CA VAL A 175 -2.26 32.00 9.50
C VAL A 175 -1.64 31.42 10.75
N ILE A 176 -0.51 30.73 10.56
CA ILE A 176 0.39 30.31 11.63
C ILE A 176 1.63 31.21 11.62
N VAL A 177 1.94 31.80 12.77
CA VAL A 177 3.17 32.56 12.97
C VAL A 177 4.10 31.80 13.91
N ILE A 178 5.30 31.53 13.41
CA ILE A 178 6.39 30.88 14.11
C ILE A 178 7.39 31.96 14.54
N LYS A 179 7.65 32.06 15.84
CA LYS A 179 8.63 32.97 16.41
C LYS A 179 9.91 32.21 16.68
N LEU A 180 11.00 32.66 16.05
CA LEU A 180 12.34 32.12 16.23
C LEU A 180 13.28 33.23 16.74
N ALA A 181 14.37 32.85 17.40
CA ALA A 181 15.47 33.77 17.65
C ALA A 181 16.09 34.22 16.32
N LYS A 182 16.69 35.40 16.26
CA LYS A 182 17.50 35.75 15.08
C LYS A 182 18.69 34.78 15.02
N PRO A 183 18.97 34.19 13.84
CA PRO A 183 20.16 33.37 13.71
C PRO A 183 21.42 34.24 13.82
N ASP A 184 22.49 33.68 14.37
CA ASP A 184 23.79 34.35 14.49
C ASP A 184 24.41 34.63 13.12
N ASN A 185 24.28 33.69 12.17
CA ASN A 185 24.72 33.86 10.79
C ASN A 185 23.51 34.21 9.88
N PRO A 186 23.48 35.40 9.24
CA PRO A 186 22.40 35.79 8.33
C PRO A 186 22.32 34.94 7.05
N ARG A 187 23.39 34.21 6.68
CA ARG A 187 23.38 33.22 5.59
C ARG A 187 22.65 31.92 5.96
N SER A 188 22.39 31.66 7.26
CA SER A 188 21.57 30.53 7.73
C SER A 188 20.07 30.74 7.48
N GLY A 189 19.72 30.91 6.21
CA GLY A 189 18.34 30.93 5.76
C GLY A 189 17.62 29.70 6.28
N SER A 190 16.54 29.91 7.04
CA SER A 190 15.71 28.79 7.49
C SER A 190 15.05 28.13 6.29
N SER A 191 15.50 26.93 5.90
CA SER A 191 14.73 26.09 4.97
C SER A 191 13.50 25.56 5.71
N THR A 192 12.36 25.49 5.03
CA THR A 192 11.11 24.96 5.56
C THR A 192 10.58 23.92 4.58
N PHE A 193 10.20 22.76 5.09
CA PHE A 193 9.54 21.72 4.32
C PHE A 193 8.15 21.46 4.91
N THR A 194 7.13 21.56 4.05
CA THR A 194 5.72 21.41 4.40
C THR A 194 5.07 20.38 3.48
N ARG A 195 4.29 19.46 4.05
CA ARG A 195 3.50 18.49 3.29
C ARG A 195 2.14 18.29 3.92
N ASP A 196 1.08 18.49 3.16
CA ASP A 196 -0.27 18.59 3.71
C ASP A 196 -0.81 17.26 4.23
N PHE A 197 -0.29 16.12 3.74
CA PHE A 197 -0.60 14.79 4.28
C PHE A 197 -0.04 14.54 5.68
N THR A 198 0.92 15.34 6.17
CA THR A 198 1.45 15.23 7.55
C THR A 198 1.02 16.44 8.39
N PRO A 199 0.94 16.34 9.72
CA PRO A 199 0.74 17.52 10.56
C PRO A 199 2.03 18.32 10.80
N TYR A 200 3.16 17.86 10.25
CA TYR A 200 4.48 18.34 10.63
C TYR A 200 5.05 19.34 9.62
N ILE A 201 5.63 20.41 10.16
CA ILE A 201 6.48 21.34 9.43
C ILE A 201 7.90 21.17 9.94
N TYR A 202 8.83 20.91 9.02
CA TYR A 202 10.25 20.79 9.33
C TYR A 202 10.95 22.09 8.97
N MET A 203 11.79 22.58 9.87
CA MET A 203 12.54 23.83 9.65
C MET A 203 13.97 23.67 10.10
N VAL A 204 14.91 24.07 9.25
CA VAL A 204 16.29 24.29 9.67
C VAL A 204 16.39 25.70 10.24
N HIS A 205 17.08 25.85 11.37
CA HIS A 205 17.40 27.14 11.97
C HIS A 205 18.79 27.08 12.61
N GLY A 206 19.78 27.70 11.96
CA GLY A 206 21.19 27.48 12.30
C GLY A 206 21.56 26.00 12.16
N GLN A 207 22.26 25.44 13.14
CA GLN A 207 22.60 24.00 13.21
C GLN A 207 21.49 23.15 13.85
N THR A 208 20.24 23.62 13.86
CA THR A 208 19.13 22.89 14.48
C THR A 208 18.03 22.55 13.48
N LEU A 209 17.50 21.34 13.59
CA LEU A 209 16.26 20.94 12.94
C LEU A 209 15.12 21.01 13.96
N LEU A 210 14.17 21.90 13.67
CA LEU A 210 12.94 22.08 14.40
C LEU A 210 11.82 21.33 13.68
N THR A 211 10.95 20.69 14.44
CA THR A 211 9.70 20.12 13.91
C THR A 211 8.53 20.69 14.68
N LEU A 212 7.64 21.38 13.97
CA LEU A 212 6.39 21.90 14.50
C LEU A 212 5.27 20.93 14.15
N ASP A 213 4.54 20.47 15.16
CA ASP A 213 3.22 19.86 14.96
C ASP A 213 2.17 20.97 14.84
N THR A 214 1.52 21.06 13.69
CA THR A 214 0.55 22.12 13.37
C THR A 214 -0.85 21.88 13.92
N ASP A 215 -1.12 20.67 14.43
CA ASP A 215 -2.39 20.34 15.09
C ASP A 215 -2.37 20.75 16.56
N THR A 216 -1.20 20.70 17.20
CA THR A 216 -0.99 21.09 18.60
C THR A 216 -0.27 22.42 18.76
N LEU A 217 0.36 22.94 17.69
CA LEU A 217 1.26 24.09 17.69
C LEU A 217 2.43 23.96 18.66
N THR A 218 2.87 22.73 18.91
CA THR A 218 4.01 22.43 19.78
C THR A 218 5.22 22.02 18.96
N PHE A 219 6.40 22.46 19.40
CA PHE A 219 7.66 21.97 18.86
C PHE A 219 7.98 20.61 19.49
N LEU A 220 8.20 19.62 18.64
CA LEU A 220 8.79 18.35 19.05
C LEU A 220 10.27 18.60 19.45
N PRO A 221 10.93 17.63 20.13
CA PRO A 221 12.34 17.76 20.50
C PRO A 221 13.23 18.23 19.34
N THR A 222 14.15 19.15 19.63
CA THR A 222 15.06 19.69 18.61
C THR A 222 16.18 18.70 18.33
N TRP A 223 16.57 18.60 17.05
CA TRP A 223 17.78 17.88 16.65
C TRP A 223 18.92 18.85 16.34
N GLN A 224 20.14 18.44 16.66
CA GLN A 224 21.37 19.12 16.27
C GLN A 224 21.87 18.49 14.97
N LEU A 225 22.21 19.32 13.99
CA LEU A 225 22.64 18.91 12.65
C LEU A 225 24.15 18.62 12.58
N GLY A 226 24.90 18.95 13.63
CA GLY A 226 26.36 18.84 13.63
C GLY A 226 27.03 20.07 13.00
N ASP A 227 28.25 19.87 12.49
CA ASP A 227 29.06 20.93 11.89
C ASP A 227 28.67 21.21 10.42
N GLU A 228 27.86 20.34 9.80
CA GLU A 228 27.42 20.49 8.42
C GLU A 228 26.32 21.54 8.27
N PHE A 229 26.36 22.30 7.17
CA PHE A 229 25.38 23.34 6.90
C PHE A 229 24.28 22.84 5.97
N VAL A 230 23.03 22.92 6.42
CA VAL A 230 21.86 22.47 5.63
C VAL A 230 21.24 23.63 4.87
N PHE A 231 21.36 23.60 3.54
CA PHE A 231 20.78 24.59 2.64
C PHE A 231 19.29 24.37 2.42
N ASN A 232 18.89 23.11 2.21
CA ASN A 232 17.50 22.78 1.92
C ASN A 232 17.09 21.41 2.46
N ILE A 233 15.84 21.30 2.93
CA ILE A 233 15.20 20.01 3.21
C ILE A 233 14.50 19.58 1.91
N ILE A 234 15.01 18.52 1.29
CA ILE A 234 14.47 17.98 0.04
C ILE A 234 13.19 17.22 0.31
N CYS A 235 13.24 16.28 1.25
CA CYS A 235 12.14 15.37 1.51
C CYS A 235 12.18 14.79 2.93
N VAL A 236 11.03 14.34 3.42
CA VAL A 236 10.93 13.58 4.66
C VAL A 236 10.02 12.39 4.41
N HIS A 237 10.59 11.19 4.39
CA HIS A 237 9.88 9.96 4.05
C HIS A 237 10.21 8.83 5.01
N ASN A 238 9.20 8.18 5.59
CA ASN A 238 9.36 7.10 6.57
C ASN A 238 10.36 7.45 7.69
N GLY A 239 10.41 8.72 8.09
CA GLY A 239 11.29 9.21 9.14
C GLY A 239 12.73 9.35 8.71
N VAL A 240 13.04 9.19 7.42
CA VAL A 240 14.31 9.61 6.83
C VAL A 240 14.12 11.02 6.31
N ILE A 241 14.92 11.95 6.81
CA ILE A 241 15.03 13.30 6.24
C ILE A 241 16.16 13.30 5.23
N VAL A 242 15.92 13.86 4.05
CA VAL A 242 16.91 14.05 2.99
C VAL A 242 17.12 15.54 2.79
N THR A 243 18.37 15.96 2.74
CA THR A 243 18.78 17.36 2.75
C THR A 243 19.90 17.61 1.75
N MET A 244 19.95 18.83 1.20
CA MET A 244 21.14 19.34 0.52
C MET A 244 22.05 20.03 1.54
N MET A 245 23.30 19.59 1.60
CA MET A 245 24.32 20.13 2.50
C MET A 245 25.55 20.63 1.73
N GLY A 246 26.32 21.54 2.35
CA GLY A 246 27.63 21.99 1.89
C GLY A 246 28.42 22.65 3.02
N HIS A 247 29.58 23.25 2.71
CA HIS A 247 30.48 23.82 3.72
C HIS A 247 30.29 25.34 3.89
N GLU A 248 30.56 25.84 5.10
CA GLU A 248 30.37 27.25 5.45
C GLU A 248 31.34 28.20 4.69
N ASP A 249 32.49 27.68 4.25
CA ASP A 249 33.56 28.40 3.56
C ASP A 249 33.43 28.41 2.02
N ASP A 250 32.41 27.75 1.45
CA ASP A 250 32.24 27.69 0.00
C ASP A 250 31.83 29.08 -0.54
N GLU A 251 32.75 29.75 -1.26
CA GLU A 251 32.54 31.10 -1.83
C GLU A 251 31.49 31.10 -2.96
N GLU A 252 31.24 29.94 -3.59
CA GLU A 252 30.18 29.73 -4.57
C GLU A 252 29.17 28.67 -4.07
N PRO A 253 27.89 29.01 -3.89
CA PRO A 253 26.87 28.09 -3.36
C PRO A 253 26.50 26.92 -4.29
N PHE A 254 27.21 26.75 -5.40
CA PHE A 254 26.89 25.77 -6.46
C PHE A 254 27.90 24.63 -6.59
N ASP A 255 29.07 24.69 -5.96
CA ASP A 255 30.17 23.79 -6.34
C ASP A 255 30.28 22.49 -5.51
N MET A 256 29.49 22.29 -4.43
CA MET A 256 29.45 21.01 -3.71
C MET A 256 28.08 20.68 -3.09
N ASN A 257 27.13 20.25 -3.92
CA ASN A 257 25.82 19.74 -3.48
C ASN A 257 25.92 18.27 -2.97
N HIS A 258 26.15 18.07 -1.67
CA HIS A 258 26.06 16.73 -1.10
C HIS A 258 24.62 16.44 -0.65
N VAL A 259 23.93 15.55 -1.37
CA VAL A 259 22.63 15.03 -0.92
C VAL A 259 22.88 14.03 0.20
N MET A 260 22.46 14.39 1.40
CA MET A 260 22.63 13.59 2.60
C MET A 260 21.29 13.18 3.19
N SER A 261 21.28 12.06 3.92
CA SER A 261 20.10 11.58 4.61
C SER A 261 20.38 11.27 6.07
N ALA A 262 19.38 11.46 6.94
CA ALA A 262 19.45 11.06 8.34
C ALA A 262 18.12 10.45 8.80
N GLN A 263 18.21 9.49 9.72
CA GLN A 263 17.04 8.87 10.34
C GLN A 263 16.57 9.70 11.55
N LEU A 264 15.37 10.28 11.44
CA LEU A 264 14.63 10.81 12.58
C LEU A 264 14.20 9.65 13.49
N SER A 265 14.29 9.84 14.81
CA SER A 265 13.88 8.79 15.75
C SER A 265 12.37 8.50 15.68
N ILE A 266 11.98 7.35 16.22
CA ILE A 266 10.63 6.74 16.25
C ILE A 266 9.50 7.71 16.71
N ARG A 267 9.83 8.86 17.32
CA ARG A 267 8.85 9.86 17.78
C ARG A 267 8.22 10.70 16.66
N TYR A 268 8.85 10.84 15.49
CA TYR A 268 8.37 11.68 14.37
C TYR A 268 7.58 10.90 13.32
N ASN A 269 7.63 9.57 13.38
CA ASN A 269 6.95 8.63 12.49
C ASN A 269 5.59 8.15 13.01
N ARG A 270 4.97 8.88 13.95
CA ARG A 270 3.67 8.46 14.49
C ARG A 270 2.55 9.29 13.88
N PRO A 271 1.54 8.67 13.25
CA PRO A 271 0.23 9.27 13.28
C PRO A 271 -0.12 9.59 14.74
N GLN A 272 -0.54 10.82 15.01
CA GLN A 272 -1.08 11.18 16.33
C GLN A 272 -2.26 10.23 16.63
N PRO A 273 -2.49 9.84 17.89
CA PRO A 273 -3.73 9.15 18.22
C PRO A 273 -4.89 10.04 17.75
N PRO A 274 -5.81 9.52 16.92
CA PRO A 274 -6.91 10.31 16.38
C PRO A 274 -7.68 11.00 17.51
N LYS A 275 -8.04 12.27 17.31
CA LYS A 275 -8.71 13.14 18.31
C LYS A 275 -10.08 12.60 18.75
N VAL A 276 -10.62 11.60 18.04
CA VAL A 276 -11.89 10.93 18.34
C VAL A 276 -11.60 9.58 18.98
N GLU A 277 -12.15 9.35 20.18
CA GLU A 277 -12.16 8.03 20.80
C GLU A 277 -13.03 7.07 19.97
N PHE A 278 -12.41 6.32 19.07
CA PHE A 278 -13.06 5.22 18.37
C PHE A 278 -12.87 3.92 19.15
N LEU A 279 -13.98 3.33 19.59
CA LEU A 279 -14.00 2.06 20.31
C LEU A 279 -14.10 0.89 19.32
N SER A 280 -12.96 0.37 18.88
CA SER A 280 -12.90 -0.80 17.99
C SER A 280 -13.41 -2.06 18.69
N GLU A 281 -14.45 -2.67 18.13
CA GLU A 281 -15.02 -3.94 18.62
C GLU A 281 -13.96 -5.05 18.65
N TYR A 282 -13.14 -5.15 17.60
CA TYR A 282 -12.03 -6.09 17.51
C TYR A 282 -11.06 -5.91 18.69
N LYS A 283 -10.60 -4.67 18.95
CA LYS A 283 -9.67 -4.40 20.05
C LYS A 283 -10.30 -4.61 21.43
N THR A 284 -11.61 -4.37 21.58
CA THR A 284 -12.28 -4.63 22.87
C THR A 284 -12.44 -6.11 23.16
N LYS A 285 -12.69 -6.93 22.14
CA LYS A 285 -12.97 -8.37 22.29
C LYS A 285 -11.75 -9.27 22.15
N PHE A 286 -10.69 -8.84 21.48
CA PHE A 286 -9.57 -9.70 21.13
C PHE A 286 -8.19 -9.12 21.50
N ASP A 287 -7.28 -10.02 21.85
CA ASP A 287 -5.83 -9.78 21.88
C ASP A 287 -5.21 -10.37 20.61
N THR A 288 -4.62 -9.54 19.74
CA THR A 288 -3.89 -10.04 18.56
C THR A 288 -2.58 -10.69 19.01
N LEU A 289 -2.34 -11.93 18.57
CA LEU A 289 -1.15 -12.71 18.94
C LEU A 289 -0.15 -12.89 17.80
N ALA A 290 -0.62 -12.99 16.56
CA ALA A 290 0.24 -13.12 15.38
C ALA A 290 -0.51 -12.74 14.10
N ILE A 291 0.23 -12.47 13.03
CA ILE A 291 -0.29 -12.37 11.67
C ILE A 291 -0.15 -13.76 11.03
N LEU A 292 -1.24 -14.29 10.50
CA LEU A 292 -1.30 -15.60 9.85
C LEU A 292 -1.16 -15.50 8.32
N GLY A 293 -1.58 -14.38 7.75
CA GLY A 293 -1.46 -14.14 6.32
C GLY A 293 -1.92 -12.73 5.92
N LYS A 294 -1.40 -12.27 4.79
CA LYS A 294 -1.73 -10.98 4.17
C LYS A 294 -1.88 -11.19 2.67
N GLY A 295 -2.89 -10.56 2.07
CA GLY A 295 -3.11 -10.57 0.63
C GLY A 295 -3.88 -9.35 0.13
N THR A 296 -4.21 -9.37 -1.16
CA THR A 296 -5.03 -8.35 -1.84
C THR A 296 -6.41 -8.18 -1.19
N PHE A 297 -6.96 -9.26 -0.62
CA PHE A 297 -8.29 -9.30 -0.02
C PHE A 297 -8.31 -9.02 1.48
N GLY A 298 -7.18 -8.60 2.07
CA GLY A 298 -7.10 -8.28 3.51
C GLY A 298 -6.01 -9.04 4.26
N CYS A 299 -6.16 -9.13 5.57
CA CYS A 299 -5.20 -9.77 6.47
C CYS A 299 -5.91 -10.71 7.45
N VAL A 300 -5.19 -11.73 7.92
CA VAL A 300 -5.70 -12.73 8.87
C VAL A 300 -4.82 -12.73 10.11
N PHE A 301 -5.45 -12.64 11.27
CA PHE A 301 -4.80 -12.60 12.57
C PHE A 301 -5.10 -13.86 13.38
N MET A 302 -4.09 -14.37 14.10
CA MET A 302 -4.35 -15.24 15.24
C MET A 302 -4.67 -14.36 16.43
N SER A 303 -5.88 -14.51 16.98
CA SER A 303 -6.37 -13.62 18.04
C SER A 303 -6.97 -14.43 19.18
N ARG A 304 -6.66 -14.05 20.42
CA ARG A 304 -7.30 -14.63 21.62
C ARG A 304 -8.50 -13.79 21.99
N ASN A 305 -9.68 -14.41 22.06
CA ASN A 305 -10.85 -13.72 22.59
C ASN A 305 -10.69 -13.52 24.10
N LYS A 306 -10.92 -12.29 24.56
CA LYS A 306 -10.67 -11.86 25.94
C LYS A 306 -11.64 -12.47 26.94
N LEU A 307 -12.84 -12.83 26.50
CA LEU A 307 -13.90 -13.39 27.35
C LEU A 307 -13.71 -14.90 27.53
N ASP A 308 -13.67 -15.66 26.44
CA ASP A 308 -13.61 -17.13 26.49
C ASP A 308 -12.18 -17.70 26.55
N LYS A 309 -11.16 -16.84 26.38
CA LYS A 309 -9.72 -17.16 26.35
C LYS A 309 -9.29 -18.11 25.21
N LYS A 310 -10.16 -18.45 24.27
CA LYS A 310 -9.86 -19.29 23.11
C LYS A 310 -9.18 -18.49 22.00
N LYS A 311 -8.41 -19.18 21.16
CA LYS A 311 -7.76 -18.60 19.98
C LYS A 311 -8.62 -18.83 18.74
N TYR A 312 -8.67 -17.82 17.88
CA TYR A 312 -9.41 -17.79 16.64
C TYR A 312 -8.54 -17.25 15.51
N ALA A 313 -8.91 -17.55 14.28
CA ALA A 313 -8.45 -16.81 13.11
C ALA A 313 -9.45 -15.67 12.86
N VAL A 314 -8.98 -14.43 12.80
CA VAL A 314 -9.83 -13.26 12.49
C VAL A 314 -9.35 -12.65 11.18
N LYS A 315 -10.15 -12.79 10.11
CA LYS A 315 -9.89 -12.17 8.80
C LYS A 315 -10.47 -10.76 8.81
N ARG A 316 -9.67 -9.77 8.42
CA ARG A 316 -10.08 -8.38 8.23
C ARG A 316 -9.95 -8.01 6.76
N ILE A 317 -11.06 -7.63 6.14
CA ILE A 317 -11.20 -7.33 4.72
C ILE A 317 -11.49 -5.83 4.57
N PRO A 318 -10.64 -5.07 3.84
CA PRO A 318 -10.94 -3.67 3.53
C PRO A 318 -12.14 -3.58 2.56
N LEU A 319 -13.14 -2.79 2.91
CA LEU A 319 -14.31 -2.55 2.05
C LEU A 319 -14.00 -1.37 1.12
N ARG A 320 -13.59 -1.68 -0.12
CA ARG A 320 -13.21 -0.69 -1.13
C ARG A 320 -14.45 -0.29 -1.95
N GLY A 321 -15.11 0.81 -1.60
CA GLY A 321 -16.12 1.40 -2.48
C GLY A 321 -17.21 2.23 -1.78
N SER A 322 -17.55 3.36 -2.39
CA SER A 322 -18.72 4.18 -2.05
C SER A 322 -20.03 3.65 -2.68
N ARG A 323 -19.96 2.61 -3.53
CA ARG A 323 -21.11 2.06 -4.28
C ARG A 323 -21.64 0.79 -3.62
N LYS A 324 -22.97 0.68 -3.52
CA LYS A 324 -23.70 -0.48 -2.96
C LYS A 324 -23.36 -1.84 -3.58
N MET A 325 -22.80 -1.86 -4.79
CA MET A 325 -22.51 -3.11 -5.53
C MET A 325 -21.18 -3.75 -5.13
N ASP A 326 -20.20 -2.96 -4.67
CA ASP A 326 -18.91 -3.49 -4.22
C ASP A 326 -19.09 -4.22 -2.88
N MET A 327 -19.74 -3.56 -1.89
CA MET A 327 -20.11 -4.17 -0.60
C MET A 327 -20.82 -5.52 -0.70
N ARG A 328 -21.64 -5.74 -1.75
CA ARG A 328 -22.31 -7.04 -1.95
C ARG A 328 -21.33 -8.17 -2.25
N ASN A 329 -20.24 -7.89 -2.96
CA ASN A 329 -19.23 -8.90 -3.29
C ASN A 329 -18.42 -9.29 -2.06
N GLU A 330 -18.04 -8.34 -1.20
CA GLU A 330 -17.32 -8.68 0.04
C GLU A 330 -18.20 -9.41 1.06
N LEU A 331 -19.52 -9.14 1.06
CA LEU A 331 -20.47 -9.85 1.92
C LEU A 331 -20.77 -11.29 1.46
N ARG A 332 -20.47 -11.66 0.20
CA ARG A 332 -20.67 -13.04 -0.28
C ARG A 332 -19.87 -14.07 0.52
N GLU A 333 -18.67 -13.71 0.98
CA GLU A 333 -17.87 -14.62 1.81
C GLU A 333 -18.58 -14.94 3.12
N VAL A 334 -19.18 -13.94 3.77
CA VAL A 334 -19.95 -14.11 5.01
C VAL A 334 -21.22 -14.92 4.76
N GLU A 335 -21.97 -14.61 3.71
CA GLU A 335 -23.18 -15.36 3.34
C GLU A 335 -22.86 -16.83 3.01
N ALA A 336 -21.73 -17.09 2.34
CA ALA A 336 -21.28 -18.46 2.08
C ALA A 336 -20.88 -19.17 3.37
N LEU A 337 -19.96 -18.59 4.15
CA LEU A 337 -19.44 -19.20 5.37
C LEU A 337 -20.53 -19.44 6.43
N SER A 338 -21.48 -18.53 6.57
CA SER A 338 -22.59 -18.68 7.52
C SER A 338 -23.61 -19.75 7.10
N ALA A 339 -23.76 -20.01 5.79
CA ALA A 339 -24.69 -21.02 5.29
C ALA A 339 -24.14 -22.45 5.37
N PHE A 340 -22.82 -22.64 5.28
CA PHE A 340 -22.22 -23.97 5.25
C PHE A 340 -21.95 -24.53 6.64
N LYS A 341 -22.53 -25.70 6.93
CA LYS A 341 -22.25 -26.50 8.14
C LYS A 341 -21.70 -27.87 7.72
N HIS A 342 -20.39 -27.95 7.55
CA HIS A 342 -19.72 -29.18 7.13
C HIS A 342 -18.35 -29.35 7.80
N LYS A 343 -17.96 -30.58 8.16
CA LYS A 343 -16.68 -30.84 8.85
C LYS A 343 -15.44 -30.47 8.03
N GLY A 344 -15.57 -30.46 6.70
CA GLY A 344 -14.51 -30.08 5.77
C GLY A 344 -14.59 -28.63 5.28
N ILE A 345 -15.43 -27.78 5.87
CA ILE A 345 -15.47 -26.33 5.60
C ILE A 345 -15.07 -25.61 6.89
N VAL A 346 -14.28 -24.54 6.77
CA VAL A 346 -13.78 -23.79 7.92
C VAL A 346 -14.94 -23.29 8.79
N GLY A 347 -14.86 -23.53 10.10
CA GLY A 347 -15.88 -23.14 11.06
C GLY A 347 -16.03 -21.61 11.15
N TYR A 348 -17.20 -21.11 10.77
CA TYR A 348 -17.63 -19.73 10.96
C TYR A 348 -18.20 -19.51 12.37
N ASN A 349 -17.85 -18.38 13.00
CA ASN A 349 -18.38 -17.99 14.31
C ASN A 349 -19.23 -16.72 14.22
N HIS A 350 -18.61 -15.60 13.85
CA HIS A 350 -19.25 -14.29 13.85
C HIS A 350 -18.56 -13.33 12.86
N SER A 351 -19.27 -12.30 12.41
CA SER A 351 -18.71 -11.24 11.57
C SER A 351 -19.34 -9.88 11.88
N TRP A 352 -18.58 -8.81 11.76
CA TRP A 352 -19.01 -7.44 12.01
C TRP A 352 -18.26 -6.46 11.11
N VAL A 353 -18.76 -5.23 10.99
CA VAL A 353 -18.12 -4.16 10.21
C VAL A 353 -17.69 -3.05 11.18
N GLU A 354 -16.47 -2.55 11.00
CA GLU A 354 -15.98 -1.35 11.69
C GLU A 354 -15.73 -0.24 10.66
N THR A 355 -16.17 0.98 10.99
CA THR A 355 -15.92 2.19 10.20
C THR A 355 -15.10 3.17 11.04
N PRO A 356 -13.78 2.94 11.19
CA PRO A 356 -12.91 3.80 11.97
C PRO A 356 -12.78 5.21 11.35
N PRO A 357 -12.50 6.26 12.16
CA PRO A 357 -12.15 7.58 11.64
C PRO A 357 -10.94 7.54 10.74
N ASP A 358 -10.78 8.58 9.91
CA ASP A 358 -9.61 8.76 9.04
C ASP A 358 -8.31 8.59 9.82
N ASP A 359 -7.33 7.91 9.21
CA ASP A 359 -6.03 7.56 9.76
C ASP A 359 -6.01 6.65 11.02
N TRP A 360 -7.16 6.42 11.67
CA TRP A 360 -7.23 5.60 12.89
C TRP A 360 -6.75 4.17 12.64
N GLN A 361 -7.17 3.57 11.51
CA GLN A 361 -6.79 2.17 11.22
C GLN A 361 -5.28 2.05 10.96
N CYS A 362 -4.71 2.98 10.20
CA CYS A 362 -3.28 3.04 9.91
C CYS A 362 -2.47 3.14 11.23
N TRP A 363 -2.86 4.07 12.11
CA TRP A 363 -2.27 4.21 13.43
C TRP A 363 -2.40 2.95 14.28
N SER A 364 -3.60 2.35 14.30
CA SER A 364 -3.87 1.14 15.08
C SER A 364 -3.00 -0.03 14.62
N ASP A 365 -2.85 -0.17 13.30
CA ASP A 365 -2.07 -1.24 12.67
C ASP A 365 -0.58 -1.12 12.96
N GLU A 366 -0.02 0.08 12.87
CA GLU A 366 1.38 0.32 13.23
C GLU A 366 1.67 -0.08 14.69
N ASN A 367 0.79 0.28 15.62
CA ASN A 367 0.96 -0.06 17.03
C ASN A 367 0.89 -1.58 17.25
N MET A 368 -0.05 -2.25 16.57
CA MET A 368 -0.15 -3.70 16.62
C MET A 368 1.10 -4.37 16.04
N LEU A 369 1.59 -3.92 14.88
CA LEU A 369 2.79 -4.45 14.23
C LEU A 369 4.04 -4.28 15.12
N LYS A 370 4.18 -3.15 15.80
CA LYS A 370 5.24 -2.89 16.80
C LYS A 370 5.17 -3.88 17.96
N LEU A 371 3.98 -4.13 18.52
CA LEU A 371 3.78 -5.09 19.60
C LEU A 371 4.09 -6.53 19.17
N LEU A 372 3.84 -6.85 17.91
CA LEU A 372 4.14 -8.15 17.32
C LEU A 372 5.59 -8.29 16.84
N ASN A 373 6.40 -7.22 16.94
CA ASN A 373 7.75 -7.13 16.35
C ASN A 373 7.78 -7.53 14.86
N SER A 374 6.75 -7.14 14.11
CA SER A 374 6.59 -7.46 12.70
C SER A 374 7.06 -6.30 11.82
N LYS A 375 7.73 -6.64 10.70
CA LYS A 375 8.11 -5.69 9.64
C LYS A 375 7.06 -5.60 8.52
N GLU A 376 5.90 -6.23 8.69
CA GLU A 376 4.81 -6.14 7.72
C GLU A 376 4.25 -4.72 7.62
N TYR A 377 3.64 -4.41 6.49
CA TYR A 377 2.98 -3.13 6.20
C TYR A 377 1.62 -3.40 5.56
N PHE A 378 0.55 -2.70 5.97
CA PHE A 378 -0.78 -2.85 5.38
C PHE A 378 -1.10 -1.67 4.47
N ASP A 379 -1.22 -1.92 3.17
CA ASP A 379 -1.48 -0.87 2.17
C ASP A 379 -2.98 -0.83 1.82
N TYR A 380 -3.76 -0.22 2.71
CA TYR A 380 -5.22 -0.04 2.56
C TYR A 380 -5.59 1.44 2.57
N LYS A 381 -4.87 2.26 1.78
CA LYS A 381 -5.18 3.68 1.59
C LYS A 381 -6.60 3.84 1.04
N ASP A 382 -7.26 4.95 1.40
CA ASP A 382 -8.61 5.33 0.96
C ASP A 382 -9.74 4.35 1.37
N VAL A 383 -9.53 3.57 2.43
CA VAL A 383 -10.54 2.66 3.01
C VAL A 383 -11.00 3.19 4.36
N ASN A 384 -12.31 3.41 4.49
CA ASN A 384 -12.91 3.86 5.75
C ASN A 384 -13.69 2.77 6.49
N SER A 385 -13.85 1.58 5.91
CA SER A 385 -14.64 0.49 6.51
C SER A 385 -13.97 -0.86 6.32
N TYR A 386 -14.07 -1.72 7.34
CA TYR A 386 -13.42 -3.03 7.39
C TYR A 386 -14.41 -4.08 7.87
N LEU A 387 -14.54 -5.18 7.10
CA LEU A 387 -15.29 -6.36 7.48
C LEU A 387 -14.38 -7.33 8.25
N TYR A 388 -14.81 -7.73 9.44
CA TYR A 388 -14.14 -8.73 10.26
C TYR A 388 -14.91 -10.04 10.24
N ILE A 389 -14.21 -11.16 10.09
CA ILE A 389 -14.77 -12.52 10.11
C ILE A 389 -13.98 -13.36 11.10
N GLN A 390 -14.63 -13.80 12.18
CA GLN A 390 -14.09 -14.72 13.17
C GLN A 390 -14.33 -16.17 12.74
N MET A 391 -13.24 -16.94 12.64
CA MET A 391 -13.20 -18.31 12.16
C MET A 391 -12.45 -19.24 13.11
N GLU A 392 -12.61 -20.55 12.95
CA GLU A 392 -11.78 -21.54 13.65
C GLU A 392 -10.29 -21.35 13.30
N LEU A 393 -9.41 -21.50 14.29
CA LEU A 393 -7.97 -21.43 14.08
C LEU A 393 -7.45 -22.80 13.58
N CYS A 394 -6.76 -22.80 12.44
CA CYS A 394 -6.08 -23.96 11.89
C CYS A 394 -4.56 -23.91 12.15
N GLN A 395 -3.88 -25.06 12.04
CA GLN A 395 -2.46 -25.20 12.36
C GLN A 395 -1.56 -24.71 11.21
N SER A 396 -1.92 -25.03 9.97
CA SER A 396 -1.17 -24.65 8.76
C SER A 396 -2.07 -24.74 7.52
N THR A 397 -1.56 -24.37 6.35
CA THR A 397 -2.19 -24.67 5.06
C THR A 397 -1.64 -25.97 4.48
N LEU A 398 -2.38 -26.62 3.59
CA LEU A 398 -1.88 -27.75 2.81
C LEU A 398 -0.70 -27.30 1.92
N GLY A 399 -0.73 -26.07 1.40
CA GLY A 399 0.38 -25.51 0.62
C GLY A 399 1.68 -25.42 1.41
N ALA A 400 1.64 -24.96 2.66
CA ALA A 400 2.80 -24.95 3.54
C ALA A 400 3.29 -26.38 3.87
N TRP A 401 2.36 -27.34 4.01
CA TRP A 401 2.70 -28.76 4.22
C TRP A 401 3.36 -29.40 2.98
N LEU A 402 2.93 -29.02 1.77
CA LEU A 402 3.51 -29.48 0.50
C LEU A 402 4.88 -28.85 0.22
N ALA A 403 5.05 -27.57 0.56
CA ALA A 403 6.29 -26.82 0.36
C ALA A 403 7.45 -27.30 1.27
N ASP A 404 7.13 -27.95 2.39
CA ASP A 404 8.14 -28.56 3.25
C ASP A 404 8.71 -29.84 2.61
N LEU A 405 9.78 -29.69 1.84
CA LEU A 405 10.46 -30.82 1.19
C LEU A 405 11.14 -31.79 2.18
N ALA A 406 11.34 -31.39 3.44
CA ALA A 406 11.82 -32.31 4.47
C ALA A 406 10.73 -33.30 4.89
N ASN A 407 9.46 -32.93 4.69
CA ASN A 407 8.32 -33.78 4.96
C ASN A 407 8.07 -34.77 3.82
N LYS A 408 8.60 -35.98 3.99
CA LYS A 408 8.47 -37.10 3.05
C LYS A 408 7.22 -37.96 3.25
N ASP A 409 6.33 -37.60 4.18
CA ASP A 409 5.11 -38.36 4.42
C ASP A 409 4.16 -38.18 3.23
N ARG A 410 4.07 -39.21 2.39
CA ARG A 410 3.19 -39.29 1.22
C ARG A 410 2.44 -40.62 1.23
N ASP A 411 2.13 -41.12 2.44
CA ASP A 411 1.37 -42.36 2.62
C ASP A 411 0.05 -42.30 1.84
N ILE A 412 -0.16 -43.28 0.97
CA ILE A 412 -1.24 -43.22 -0.01
C ILE A 412 -2.62 -43.31 0.65
N ASP A 413 -2.75 -44.08 1.74
CA ASP A 413 -4.01 -44.23 2.45
C ASP A 413 -4.38 -42.95 3.20
N LYS A 414 -3.38 -42.28 3.79
CA LYS A 414 -3.52 -40.93 4.32
C LYS A 414 -3.94 -39.93 3.22
N MET A 415 -3.28 -39.95 2.06
CA MET A 415 -3.61 -39.03 0.95
C MET A 415 -5.03 -39.27 0.43
N LYS A 416 -5.45 -40.53 0.29
CA LYS A 416 -6.84 -40.90 -0.07
C LYS A 416 -7.83 -40.41 0.99
N SER A 417 -7.52 -40.58 2.27
CA SER A 417 -8.37 -40.11 3.38
C SER A 417 -8.53 -38.57 3.36
N TRP A 418 -7.44 -37.85 3.17
CA TRP A 418 -7.44 -36.40 3.00
C TRP A 418 -8.21 -35.97 1.76
N PHE A 419 -8.03 -36.66 0.63
CA PHE A 419 -8.77 -36.40 -0.59
C PHE A 419 -10.27 -36.61 -0.43
N LYS A 420 -10.71 -37.68 0.24
CA LYS A 420 -12.13 -37.91 0.58
C LYS A 420 -12.73 -36.74 1.38
N GLN A 421 -11.97 -36.18 2.33
CA GLN A 421 -12.44 -35.02 3.11
C GLN A 421 -12.65 -33.79 2.22
N MET A 422 -11.71 -33.52 1.30
CA MET A 422 -11.83 -32.41 0.35
C MET A 422 -13.03 -32.60 -0.59
N VAL A 423 -13.18 -33.79 -1.20
CA VAL A 423 -14.28 -34.10 -2.11
C VAL A 423 -15.63 -33.98 -1.39
N SER A 424 -15.72 -34.46 -0.15
CA SER A 424 -16.94 -34.32 0.67
C SER A 424 -17.31 -32.86 0.96
N ALA A 425 -16.31 -32.00 1.21
CA ALA A 425 -16.53 -30.57 1.39
C ALA A 425 -16.99 -29.88 0.09
N VAL A 426 -16.36 -30.21 -1.05
CA VAL A 426 -16.77 -29.69 -2.36
C VAL A 426 -18.17 -30.18 -2.76
N ALA A 427 -18.53 -31.43 -2.44
CA ALA A 427 -19.88 -31.95 -2.63
C ALA A 427 -20.92 -31.11 -1.87
N CYS A 428 -20.61 -30.70 -0.63
CA CYS A 428 -21.47 -29.82 0.16
C CYS A 428 -21.63 -28.44 -0.51
N ILE A 429 -20.55 -27.87 -1.05
CA ILE A 429 -20.58 -26.60 -1.79
C ILE A 429 -21.47 -26.74 -3.04
N HIS A 430 -21.25 -27.79 -3.84
CA HIS A 430 -21.97 -28.04 -5.09
C HIS A 430 -23.47 -28.33 -4.87
N ALA A 431 -23.81 -29.02 -3.77
CA ALA A 431 -25.21 -29.30 -3.39
C ALA A 431 -26.01 -28.03 -3.06
N ASN A 432 -25.32 -26.94 -2.68
CA ASN A 432 -25.92 -25.63 -2.45
C ASN A 432 -25.87 -24.73 -3.70
N ASN A 433 -25.75 -25.31 -4.90
CA ASN A 433 -25.66 -24.62 -6.19
C ASN A 433 -24.54 -23.58 -6.26
N LYS A 434 -23.45 -23.81 -5.51
CA LYS A 434 -22.29 -22.92 -5.42
C LYS A 434 -21.06 -23.60 -6.06
N ILE A 435 -20.11 -22.79 -6.53
CA ILE A 435 -18.83 -23.25 -7.11
C ILE A 435 -17.70 -22.50 -6.41
N HIS A 436 -16.62 -23.16 -6.01
CA HIS A 436 -15.52 -22.53 -5.26
C HIS A 436 -14.59 -21.69 -6.14
N ARG A 437 -14.18 -22.19 -7.31
CA ARG A 437 -13.43 -21.49 -8.38
C ARG A 437 -11.95 -21.15 -8.11
N ASP A 438 -11.48 -21.25 -6.87
CA ASP A 438 -10.08 -20.99 -6.48
C ASP A 438 -9.59 -22.04 -5.47
N LEU A 439 -9.90 -23.32 -5.75
CA LEU A 439 -9.31 -24.43 -4.99
C LEU A 439 -7.82 -24.51 -5.31
N LYS A 440 -7.01 -24.37 -4.26
CA LYS A 440 -5.56 -24.50 -4.28
C LYS A 440 -5.08 -24.92 -2.90
N PRO A 441 -3.87 -25.48 -2.75
CA PRO A 441 -3.37 -25.92 -1.45
C PRO A 441 -3.34 -24.85 -0.36
N ASN A 442 -3.18 -23.57 -0.73
CA ASN A 442 -3.22 -22.46 0.23
C ASN A 442 -4.62 -22.15 0.77
N ASN A 443 -5.68 -22.58 0.08
CA ASN A 443 -7.08 -22.43 0.51
C ASN A 443 -7.63 -23.69 1.18
N ILE A 444 -6.76 -24.67 1.46
CA ILE A 444 -7.07 -25.87 2.25
C ILE A 444 -6.24 -25.80 3.52
N LEU A 445 -6.90 -25.71 4.67
CA LEU A 445 -6.27 -25.61 5.97
C LEU A 445 -6.24 -26.97 6.67
N ILE A 446 -5.20 -27.18 7.47
CA ILE A 446 -5.05 -28.34 8.35
C ILE A 446 -5.48 -27.93 9.76
N ALA A 447 -6.66 -28.37 10.17
CA ALA A 447 -7.19 -28.15 11.52
C ALA A 447 -6.61 -29.17 12.51
N ALA A 448 -6.93 -28.99 13.81
CA ALA A 448 -6.54 -29.93 14.85
C ALA A 448 -6.98 -31.37 14.51
N GLY A 449 -6.11 -32.34 14.79
CA GLY A 449 -6.35 -33.75 14.48
C GLY A 449 -6.17 -34.11 13.00
N ALA A 450 -5.38 -33.33 12.24
CA ALA A 450 -5.09 -33.56 10.82
C ALA A 450 -6.34 -33.62 9.90
N ARG A 451 -7.37 -32.86 10.27
CA ARG A 451 -8.60 -32.67 9.49
C ARG A 451 -8.39 -31.56 8.46
N LEU A 452 -8.69 -31.84 7.20
CA LEU A 452 -8.64 -30.83 6.14
C LEU A 452 -9.95 -30.03 6.11
N VAL A 453 -9.82 -28.70 6.01
CA VAL A 453 -10.94 -27.78 5.85
C VAL A 453 -10.70 -26.80 4.73
N ILE A 454 -11.72 -26.56 3.90
CA ILE A 454 -11.68 -25.57 2.84
C ILE A 454 -12.00 -24.18 3.42
N CYS A 455 -11.22 -23.17 3.03
CA CYS A 455 -11.42 -21.77 3.40
C CYS A 455 -11.46 -20.86 2.15
N ASP A 456 -11.64 -19.55 2.37
CA ASP A 456 -11.61 -18.52 1.33
C ASP A 456 -12.73 -18.66 0.27
N LEU A 457 -13.97 -18.59 0.75
CA LEU A 457 -15.18 -18.69 -0.09
C LEU A 457 -15.54 -17.38 -0.82
N GLY A 458 -14.62 -16.40 -0.89
CA GLY A 458 -14.86 -15.06 -1.44
C GLY A 458 -15.18 -15.01 -2.94
N ILE A 459 -14.95 -16.10 -3.68
CA ILE A 459 -15.25 -16.22 -5.11
C ILE A 459 -16.44 -17.17 -5.35
N VAL A 460 -17.10 -17.62 -4.28
CA VAL A 460 -18.25 -18.51 -4.40
C VAL A 460 -19.41 -17.75 -5.06
N THR A 461 -19.85 -18.25 -6.20
CA THR A 461 -21.03 -17.71 -6.89
C THR A 461 -22.01 -18.83 -7.21
N GLU A 462 -23.27 -18.46 -7.41
CA GLU A 462 -24.30 -19.39 -7.85
C GLU A 462 -23.93 -19.97 -9.23
N ARG A 463 -24.26 -21.26 -9.45
CA ARG A 463 -24.22 -21.89 -10.78
C ARG A 463 -24.89 -20.96 -11.79
N ALA A 464 -24.21 -20.67 -12.89
CA ALA A 464 -24.63 -19.68 -13.87
C ALA A 464 -26.10 -19.90 -14.28
N ILE A 465 -26.99 -19.00 -13.87
CA ILE A 465 -28.21 -18.72 -14.62
C ILE A 465 -27.76 -17.83 -15.78
N GLU A 466 -28.18 -18.14 -17.00
CA GLU A 466 -27.83 -17.52 -18.29
C GLU A 466 -28.15 -16.00 -18.40
N SER A 467 -28.40 -15.31 -17.29
CA SER A 467 -28.86 -13.93 -17.20
C SER A 467 -27.99 -13.07 -16.27
N ARG A 468 -26.66 -13.23 -16.28
CA ARG A 468 -25.76 -12.30 -15.58
C ARG A 468 -25.28 -11.18 -16.52
N PRO A 469 -25.26 -9.90 -16.07
CA PRO A 469 -24.72 -8.80 -16.88
C PRO A 469 -23.24 -9.01 -17.23
N GLU A 470 -22.83 -8.66 -18.45
CA GLU A 470 -21.46 -8.80 -18.98
C GLU A 470 -20.38 -8.21 -18.04
N ALA A 471 -20.71 -7.15 -17.31
CA ALA A 471 -19.83 -6.49 -16.36
C ALA A 471 -19.47 -7.33 -15.12
N GLU A 472 -20.27 -8.35 -14.75
CA GLU A 472 -19.94 -9.31 -13.69
C GLU A 472 -19.15 -10.50 -14.23
N MET A 473 -19.44 -10.95 -15.46
CA MET A 473 -18.70 -12.02 -16.14
C MET A 473 -17.23 -11.65 -16.35
N SER A 474 -16.98 -10.42 -16.83
CA SER A 474 -15.63 -9.90 -17.09
C SER A 474 -14.79 -9.75 -15.82
N ARG A 475 -15.42 -9.49 -14.66
CA ARG A 475 -14.72 -9.37 -13.36
C ARG A 475 -14.26 -10.69 -12.77
N THR A 476 -14.87 -11.82 -13.14
CA THR A 476 -14.43 -13.17 -12.75
C THR A 476 -13.29 -13.74 -13.60
N MET A 477 -12.90 -13.04 -14.67
CA MET A 477 -11.75 -13.45 -15.49
C MET A 477 -10.44 -13.17 -14.74
N GLY A 478 -9.60 -14.19 -14.62
CA GLY A 478 -8.22 -14.01 -14.17
C GLY A 478 -7.96 -14.15 -12.66
N MET A 479 -8.96 -14.38 -11.79
CA MET A 479 -8.72 -14.55 -10.35
C MET A 479 -8.15 -15.93 -9.98
N GLY A 480 -7.14 -15.97 -9.10
CA GLY A 480 -6.48 -17.18 -8.60
C GLY A 480 -5.03 -17.35 -9.07
N THR A 481 -4.25 -18.18 -8.38
CA THR A 481 -2.91 -18.58 -8.84
C THR A 481 -3.09 -19.47 -10.09
N PRO A 482 -2.50 -19.15 -11.25
CA PRO A 482 -2.83 -19.81 -12.52
C PRO A 482 -2.55 -21.32 -12.56
N LEU A 483 -1.78 -21.84 -11.60
CA LEU A 483 -1.28 -23.21 -11.57
C LEU A 483 -2.39 -24.29 -11.53
N TYR A 484 -3.40 -24.15 -10.66
CA TYR A 484 -4.46 -25.16 -10.42
C TYR A 484 -5.76 -24.93 -11.22
N ARG A 485 -5.76 -23.92 -12.09
CA ARG A 485 -6.94 -23.48 -12.85
C ARG A 485 -7.29 -24.48 -13.96
N ALA A 486 -8.58 -24.73 -14.17
CA ALA A 486 -9.09 -25.54 -15.28
C ALA A 486 -8.94 -24.80 -16.63
N PRO A 487 -8.76 -25.52 -17.77
CA PRO A 487 -8.53 -24.90 -19.07
C PRO A 487 -9.67 -23.98 -19.53
N GLU A 488 -10.93 -24.29 -19.18
CA GLU A 488 -12.09 -23.48 -19.55
C GLU A 488 -12.23 -22.16 -18.76
N GLN A 489 -11.51 -21.99 -17.65
CA GLN A 489 -11.56 -20.76 -16.84
C GLN A 489 -10.77 -19.60 -17.46
N THR A 490 -10.02 -19.82 -18.54
CA THR A 490 -9.27 -18.78 -19.28
C THR A 490 -10.02 -18.23 -20.49
N GLY A 491 -11.16 -18.82 -20.87
CA GLY A 491 -11.97 -18.43 -22.03
C GLY A 491 -13.16 -17.52 -21.70
N TRP A 492 -13.76 -16.94 -22.75
CA TRP A 492 -15.04 -16.22 -22.66
C TRP A 492 -16.20 -17.24 -22.70
N GLY A 493 -16.68 -17.64 -21.52
CA GLY A 493 -17.82 -18.56 -21.39
C GLY A 493 -18.21 -18.81 -19.93
N GLY A 494 -19.47 -19.21 -19.70
CA GLY A 494 -19.89 -19.72 -18.40
C GLY A 494 -19.24 -21.08 -18.12
N TYR A 495 -18.73 -21.29 -16.91
CA TYR A 495 -18.07 -22.54 -16.50
C TYR A 495 -18.86 -23.24 -15.39
N SER A 496 -18.80 -24.57 -15.38
CA SER A 496 -19.59 -25.43 -14.49
C SER A 496 -18.85 -25.77 -13.19
N ALA A 497 -19.52 -26.53 -12.30
CA ALA A 497 -18.91 -27.03 -11.06
C ALA A 497 -17.71 -27.96 -11.30
N LYS A 498 -17.49 -28.43 -12.54
CA LYS A 498 -16.40 -29.29 -12.96
C LYS A 498 -15.02 -28.62 -12.91
N VAL A 499 -14.95 -27.29 -12.80
CA VAL A 499 -13.68 -26.57 -12.59
C VAL A 499 -13.04 -26.95 -11.24
N ASP A 500 -13.87 -27.11 -10.19
CA ASP A 500 -13.39 -27.50 -8.86
C ASP A 500 -12.83 -28.94 -8.87
N ILE A 501 -13.40 -29.82 -9.71
CA ILE A 501 -12.96 -31.21 -9.87
C ILE A 501 -11.57 -31.27 -10.52
N PHE A 502 -11.33 -30.42 -11.53
CA PHE A 502 -10.01 -30.31 -12.16
C PHE A 502 -8.94 -29.87 -11.14
N SER A 503 -9.23 -28.82 -10.36
CA SER A 503 -8.32 -28.35 -9.32
C SER A 503 -8.05 -29.41 -8.25
N LEU A 504 -9.07 -30.16 -7.81
CA LEU A 504 -8.90 -31.29 -6.90
C LEU A 504 -7.96 -32.36 -7.46
N GLY A 505 -8.04 -32.67 -8.76
CA GLY A 505 -7.14 -33.61 -9.41
C GLY A 505 -5.67 -33.19 -9.33
N LEU A 506 -5.38 -31.91 -9.62
CA LEU A 506 -4.01 -31.38 -9.54
C LEU A 506 -3.48 -31.33 -8.10
N ILE A 507 -4.32 -30.92 -7.14
CA ILE A 507 -3.96 -30.94 -5.72
C ILE A 507 -3.64 -32.36 -5.25
N PHE A 508 -4.41 -33.36 -5.69
CA PHE A 508 -4.18 -34.75 -5.33
C PHE A 508 -2.87 -35.30 -5.93
N ALA A 509 -2.52 -34.91 -7.16
CA ALA A 509 -1.24 -35.28 -7.77
C ALA A 509 -0.05 -34.77 -6.94
N GLU A 510 -0.10 -33.52 -6.50
CA GLU A 510 0.92 -32.89 -5.64
C GLU A 510 0.99 -33.51 -4.24
N MET A 511 -0.17 -33.91 -3.70
CA MET A 511 -0.24 -34.66 -2.44
C MET A 511 0.42 -36.05 -2.52
N CYS A 512 0.47 -36.67 -3.70
CA CYS A 512 1.03 -38.02 -3.86
C CYS A 512 2.52 -38.01 -4.22
N ILE A 513 2.99 -36.98 -4.92
CA ILE A 513 4.38 -36.89 -5.40
C ILE A 513 5.07 -35.66 -4.84
N LEU A 514 6.25 -35.85 -4.27
CA LEU A 514 7.19 -34.77 -3.98
C LEU A 514 7.67 -34.16 -5.30
N MET A 515 7.31 -32.91 -5.53
CA MET A 515 7.71 -32.14 -6.71
C MET A 515 8.05 -30.71 -6.32
N THR A 516 8.99 -30.12 -7.04
CA THR A 516 9.27 -28.68 -6.99
C THR A 516 8.17 -27.90 -7.71
N SER A 517 8.06 -26.60 -7.45
CA SER A 517 7.08 -25.74 -8.13
C SER A 517 7.21 -25.76 -9.66
N SER A 518 8.44 -25.87 -10.18
CA SER A 518 8.72 -25.95 -11.62
C SER A 518 8.25 -27.28 -12.23
N GLU A 519 8.47 -28.38 -11.52
CA GLU A 519 7.98 -29.70 -11.94
C GLU A 519 6.44 -29.75 -11.92
N ALA A 520 5.82 -29.23 -10.86
CA ALA A 520 4.37 -29.10 -10.76
C ALA A 520 3.79 -28.29 -11.94
N GLU A 521 4.42 -27.15 -12.27
CA GLU A 521 4.00 -26.32 -13.40
C GLU A 521 4.04 -27.08 -14.73
N GLY A 522 5.14 -27.76 -15.04
CA GLY A 522 5.24 -28.58 -16.26
C GLY A 522 4.17 -29.68 -16.30
N ILE A 523 3.97 -30.39 -15.19
CA ILE A 523 2.99 -31.47 -15.06
C ILE A 523 1.56 -30.94 -15.26
N PHE A 524 1.22 -29.82 -14.61
CA PHE A 524 -0.15 -29.29 -14.65
C PHE A 524 -0.45 -28.60 -15.98
N ASN A 525 0.55 -28.01 -16.64
CA ASN A 525 0.44 -27.49 -18.00
C ASN A 525 0.08 -28.63 -18.98
N ASN A 526 0.68 -29.82 -18.82
CA ASN A 526 0.34 -30.98 -19.65
C ASN A 526 -1.11 -31.43 -19.45
N TYR A 527 -1.60 -31.49 -18.21
CA TYR A 527 -3.02 -31.78 -17.94
C TYR A 527 -3.95 -30.75 -18.60
N ARG A 528 -3.63 -29.45 -18.49
CA ARG A 528 -4.40 -28.40 -19.16
C ARG A 528 -4.37 -28.52 -20.69
N ALA A 529 -3.27 -28.98 -21.26
CA ALA A 529 -3.13 -29.21 -22.71
C ALA A 529 -3.68 -30.56 -23.19
N GLY A 530 -4.14 -31.44 -22.28
CA GLY A 530 -4.59 -32.80 -22.63
C GLY A 530 -3.44 -33.73 -23.06
N ILE A 531 -2.20 -33.42 -22.67
CA ILE A 531 -1.01 -34.19 -23.00
C ILE A 531 -0.77 -35.25 -21.91
N PRO A 532 -0.54 -36.53 -22.26
CA PRO A 532 -0.22 -37.58 -21.29
C PRO A 532 1.00 -37.22 -20.43
N ASN A 533 0.91 -37.49 -19.12
CA ASN A 533 1.95 -37.12 -18.18
C ASN A 533 2.87 -38.31 -17.84
N ASP A 534 4.04 -38.34 -18.45
CA ASP A 534 5.03 -39.40 -18.26
C ASP A 534 5.57 -39.48 -16.83
N ASN A 535 5.66 -38.36 -16.10
CA ASN A 535 6.32 -38.34 -14.78
C ASN A 535 5.46 -38.99 -13.68
N LEU A 536 4.16 -38.64 -13.59
CA LEU A 536 3.24 -39.27 -12.64
C LEU A 536 3.02 -40.75 -13.00
N SER A 537 2.89 -41.05 -14.30
CA SER A 537 2.72 -42.42 -14.81
C SER A 537 3.92 -43.32 -14.54
N ARG A 538 5.15 -42.79 -14.55
CA ARG A 538 6.37 -43.55 -14.22
C ARG A 538 6.47 -43.93 -12.74
N HIS A 539 6.03 -43.05 -11.84
CA HIS A 539 6.19 -43.26 -10.39
C HIS A 539 4.97 -43.92 -9.75
N MET A 540 3.75 -43.56 -10.17
CA MET A 540 2.49 -44.05 -9.60
C MET A 540 1.40 -44.17 -10.69
N PRO A 541 1.42 -45.22 -11.53
CA PRO A 541 0.47 -45.39 -12.64
C PRO A 541 -1.00 -45.30 -12.22
N VAL A 542 -1.36 -45.96 -11.11
CA VAL A 542 -2.74 -45.98 -10.61
C VAL A 542 -3.22 -44.58 -10.16
N VAL A 543 -2.30 -43.75 -9.63
CA VAL A 543 -2.61 -42.36 -9.29
C VAL A 543 -2.73 -41.51 -10.57
N ALA A 544 -1.89 -41.77 -11.57
CA ALA A 544 -1.94 -41.08 -12.85
C ALA A 544 -3.27 -41.28 -13.57
N ASP A 545 -3.79 -42.50 -13.59
CA ASP A 545 -5.10 -42.82 -14.19
C ASP A 545 -6.22 -42.07 -13.45
N PHE A 546 -6.21 -42.11 -12.12
CA PHE A 546 -7.21 -41.42 -11.31
C PHE A 546 -7.17 -39.89 -11.48
N VAL A 547 -5.97 -39.29 -11.49
CA VAL A 547 -5.80 -37.85 -11.74
C VAL A 547 -6.23 -37.48 -13.15
N SER A 548 -5.95 -38.32 -14.16
CA SER A 548 -6.36 -38.05 -15.56
C SER A 548 -7.88 -38.09 -15.74
N TRP A 549 -8.59 -38.91 -14.95
CA TRP A 549 -10.05 -38.91 -14.90
C TRP A 549 -10.61 -37.61 -14.30
N LEU A 550 -10.01 -37.11 -13.21
CA LEU A 550 -10.40 -35.85 -12.56
C LEU A 550 -10.04 -34.60 -13.37
N ALA A 551 -8.82 -34.56 -13.92
CA ALA A 551 -8.24 -33.45 -14.65
C ALA A 551 -8.37 -33.62 -16.18
N ASN A 552 -9.48 -34.22 -16.62
CA ASN A 552 -9.76 -34.36 -18.05
C ASN A 552 -9.87 -32.97 -18.70
N ASN A 553 -9.28 -32.78 -19.88
CA ASN A 553 -9.36 -31.52 -20.61
C ASN A 553 -10.83 -31.16 -20.94
N ASP A 554 -11.65 -32.17 -21.25
CA ASP A 554 -13.08 -32.04 -21.49
C ASP A 554 -13.86 -32.06 -20.16
N ALA A 555 -14.46 -30.92 -19.79
CA ALA A 555 -15.15 -30.74 -18.51
C ALA A 555 -16.35 -31.68 -18.31
N GLU A 556 -17.02 -32.08 -19.40
CA GLU A 556 -18.18 -32.98 -19.32
C GLU A 556 -17.78 -34.41 -18.96
N LYS A 557 -16.55 -34.81 -19.34
CA LYS A 557 -16.00 -36.13 -19.01
C LYS A 557 -15.45 -36.25 -17.59
N ARG A 558 -15.28 -35.13 -16.88
CA ARG A 558 -14.86 -35.15 -15.47
C ARG A 558 -16.00 -35.71 -14.61
N PRO A 559 -15.72 -36.49 -13.56
CA PRO A 559 -16.76 -37.00 -12.68
C PRO A 559 -17.38 -35.92 -11.78
N ASP A 560 -18.51 -36.24 -11.17
CA ASP A 560 -19.03 -35.50 -10.03
C ASP A 560 -18.47 -36.01 -8.69
N CYS A 561 -18.75 -35.31 -7.59
CA CYS A 561 -18.23 -35.68 -6.28
C CYS A 561 -18.73 -37.05 -5.77
N ALA A 562 -19.93 -37.48 -6.16
CA ALA A 562 -20.49 -38.77 -5.75
C ALA A 562 -19.79 -39.93 -6.46
N GLU A 563 -19.55 -39.79 -7.76
CA GLU A 563 -18.77 -40.73 -8.57
C GLU A 563 -17.34 -40.87 -8.04
N ILE A 564 -16.70 -39.74 -7.66
CA ILE A 564 -15.36 -39.76 -7.07
C ILE A 564 -15.34 -40.55 -5.76
N LEU A 565 -16.27 -40.28 -4.85
CA LEU A 565 -16.33 -40.95 -3.54
C LEU A 565 -16.65 -42.44 -3.65
N ALA A 566 -17.31 -42.88 -4.72
CA ALA A 566 -17.62 -44.29 -5.00
C ALA A 566 -16.51 -45.03 -5.77
N HIS A 567 -15.50 -44.32 -6.26
CA HIS A 567 -14.46 -44.91 -7.11
C HIS A 567 -13.58 -45.89 -6.33
N SER A 568 -13.33 -47.08 -6.91
CA SER A 568 -12.60 -48.19 -6.28
C SER A 568 -11.20 -47.83 -5.79
N PHE A 569 -10.53 -46.87 -6.43
CA PHE A 569 -9.23 -46.36 -5.97
C PHE A 569 -9.31 -45.73 -4.57
N LEU A 570 -10.41 -45.07 -4.23
CA LEU A 570 -10.60 -44.45 -2.92
C LEU A 570 -11.13 -45.43 -1.88
N VAL A 571 -11.86 -46.48 -2.29
CA VAL A 571 -12.52 -47.44 -1.37
C VAL A 571 -11.51 -48.26 -0.57
#